data_AF-A0A0F3NUA3-F1
#
_entry.id   AF-A0A0F3NUA3-F1
#
_cell.length_a   1.000
_cell.length_b   1.000
_cell.length_c   1.000
_cell.angle_alpha   90.00
_cell.angle_beta   90.00
_cell.angle_gamma   90.00
#
_symmetry.space_group_name_H-M   'P 1'
#
loop_
_entity.id
_entity.type
_entity.pdbx_description
1 polymer ?
#
loop_
_entity_poly.entity_id
_entity_poly.type
_entity_poly.pdbx_seq_one_letter_code
_entity_poly.pdbx_strand_id
1 'polypeptide(L)'
;LALYRKKGYCYYIGTYCSSRVPILGICLARKSTYCCFQSKLARIFQEEARKQLKIDFGTPECPKCRGLTVKELQKVDFTKINMDELFGDILTKAQNSMNKDIIAGIKDKVHRMQQSRH
;
A
#
# COMPACT_ATOMS: atom_id res chain seq x y z
N LEU A 1 -7.34 -9.94 3.83
CA LEU A 1 -7.17 -9.19 2.54
C LEU A 1 -7.66 -7.74 2.60
N ALA A 2 -8.91 -7.46 2.96
CA ALA A 2 -9.45 -6.09 2.99
C ALA A 2 -8.61 -5.09 3.81
N LEU A 3 -8.16 -5.49 5.00
CA LEU A 3 -7.29 -4.67 5.85
C LEU A 3 -5.95 -4.32 5.18
N TYR A 4 -5.31 -5.30 4.53
CA TYR A 4 -4.02 -5.09 3.87
C TYR A 4 -4.15 -4.13 2.67
N ARG A 5 -5.26 -4.24 1.94
CA ARG A 5 -5.61 -3.29 0.87
C ARG A 5 -5.82 -1.87 1.43
N LYS A 6 -6.59 -1.73 2.50
CA LYS A 6 -6.80 -0.43 3.18
C LYS A 6 -5.49 0.19 3.68
N LYS A 7 -4.55 -0.65 4.14
CA LYS A 7 -3.22 -0.20 4.58
C LYS A 7 -2.23 0.08 3.44
N GLY A 8 -2.63 -0.17 2.18
CA GLY A 8 -1.76 0.00 1.02
C GLY A 8 -0.62 -1.03 0.95
N TYR A 9 -0.84 -2.25 1.43
CA TYR A 9 0.20 -3.31 1.48
C TYR A 9 0.14 -4.28 0.30
N CYS A 10 -0.86 -4.12 -0.58
CA CYS A 10 -1.08 -5.03 -1.70
C CYS A 10 -0.85 -4.35 -3.04
N TYR A 11 -0.04 -4.97 -3.90
CA TYR A 11 0.05 -4.66 -5.32
C TYR A 11 -1.11 -5.32 -6.06
N TYR A 12 -1.82 -4.58 -6.90
CA TYR A 12 -2.92 -5.10 -7.71
C TYR A 12 -2.39 -5.66 -9.03
N ILE A 13 -2.64 -6.95 -9.28
CA ILE A 13 -2.19 -7.61 -10.51
C ILE A 13 -3.22 -7.40 -11.62
N GLY A 14 -4.51 -7.49 -11.27
CA GLY A 14 -5.59 -7.35 -12.24
C GLY A 14 -6.86 -8.07 -11.79
N THR A 15 -7.87 -8.01 -12.66
CA THR A 15 -9.15 -8.68 -12.44
C THR A 15 -9.45 -9.56 -13.62
N TYR A 16 -9.90 -10.77 -13.35
CA TYR A 16 -10.27 -11.74 -14.37
C TYR A 16 -11.67 -12.28 -14.15
N CYS A 17 -12.22 -12.86 -15.22
CA CYS A 17 -13.49 -13.54 -15.14
C CYS A 17 -13.29 -14.98 -14.67
N SER A 18 -13.73 -15.25 -13.45
CA SER A 18 -13.59 -16.56 -12.79
C SER A 18 -14.70 -17.54 -13.14
N SER A 19 -15.82 -17.07 -13.71
CA SER A 19 -16.91 -17.90 -14.20
C SER A 19 -17.61 -17.22 -15.38
N ARG A 20 -17.84 -17.98 -16.46
CA ARG A 20 -18.46 -17.51 -17.71
C ARG A 20 -19.64 -18.40 -18.10
N VAL A 21 -20.62 -17.81 -18.79
CA VAL A 21 -21.63 -18.58 -19.53
C VAL A 21 -20.93 -19.25 -20.73
N PRO A 22 -20.88 -20.59 -20.84
CA PRO A 22 -20.08 -21.27 -21.86
C PRO A 22 -20.46 -20.90 -23.30
N ILE A 23 -21.75 -20.65 -23.55
CA ILE A 23 -22.30 -20.43 -24.89
C ILE A 23 -22.18 -18.95 -25.30
N LEU A 24 -22.36 -18.02 -24.36
CA LEU A 24 -22.42 -16.58 -24.64
C LEU A 24 -21.12 -15.83 -24.29
N GLY A 25 -20.18 -16.49 -23.62
CA GLY A 25 -18.93 -15.86 -23.15
C GLY A 25 -19.11 -14.77 -22.07
N ILE A 26 -20.34 -14.52 -21.63
CA ILE A 26 -20.69 -13.48 -20.65
C ILE A 26 -20.07 -13.82 -19.29
N CYS A 27 -19.44 -12.83 -18.65
CA CYS A 27 -18.81 -13.00 -17.35
C CYS A 27 -19.82 -12.93 -16.20
N LEU A 28 -19.94 -14.01 -15.43
CA LEU A 28 -20.83 -14.11 -14.28
C LEU A 28 -20.17 -13.63 -12.99
N ALA A 29 -18.87 -13.91 -12.82
CA ALA A 29 -18.14 -13.56 -11.60
C ALA A 29 -16.73 -13.08 -11.92
N ARG A 30 -16.38 -11.89 -11.45
CA ARG A 30 -15.03 -11.32 -11.55
C ARG A 30 -14.28 -11.50 -10.24
N LYS A 31 -12.99 -11.86 -10.33
CA LYS A 31 -12.08 -11.93 -9.19
C LYS A 31 -10.89 -11.01 -9.42
N SER A 32 -10.55 -10.24 -8.40
CA SER A 32 -9.38 -9.36 -8.39
C SER A 32 -8.25 -10.02 -7.63
N THR A 33 -7.06 -10.04 -8.23
CA THR A 33 -5.87 -10.69 -7.68
C THR A 33 -4.85 -9.66 -7.24
N TYR A 34 -4.20 -9.95 -6.11
CA TYR A 34 -3.25 -9.05 -5.46
C TYR A 34 -2.07 -9.83 -4.89
N CYS A 35 -0.88 -9.22 -4.88
CA CYS A 35 0.23 -9.65 -4.02
C CYS A 35 0.34 -8.73 -2.81
N CYS A 36 0.14 -9.28 -1.61
CA CYS A 36 0.19 -8.53 -0.37
C CYS A 36 1.46 -8.82 0.41
N PHE A 37 2.07 -7.75 0.94
CA PHE A 37 3.29 -7.80 1.73
C PHE A 37 3.03 -7.36 3.18
N GLN A 38 4.02 -7.50 4.05
CA GLN A 38 3.88 -7.19 5.48
C GLN A 38 3.84 -5.69 5.79
N SER A 39 4.22 -4.84 4.84
CA SER A 39 4.20 -3.39 4.99
C SER A 39 4.08 -2.69 3.64
N LYS A 40 3.75 -1.39 3.68
CA LYS A 40 3.72 -0.52 2.50
C LYS A 40 5.12 -0.39 1.87
N LEU A 41 6.15 -0.23 2.71
CA LEU A 41 7.55 -0.23 2.27
C LEU A 41 7.91 -1.52 1.54
N ALA A 42 7.57 -2.69 2.09
CA ALA A 42 7.88 -3.97 1.47
C ALA A 42 7.18 -4.13 0.12
N ARG A 43 5.94 -3.63 -0.01
CA ARG A 43 5.23 -3.59 -1.29
C ARG A 43 5.97 -2.70 -2.29
N ILE A 44 6.22 -1.43 -1.97
CA ILE A 44 6.86 -0.48 -2.89
C ILE A 44 8.24 -0.99 -3.32
N PHE A 45 9.02 -1.50 -2.36
CA PHE A 45 10.32 -2.11 -2.65
C PHE A 45 10.19 -3.26 -3.67
N GLN A 46 9.22 -4.15 -3.48
CA GLN A 46 8.99 -5.27 -4.39
C GLN A 46 8.53 -4.82 -5.78
N GLU A 47 7.74 -3.75 -5.89
CA GLU A 47 7.32 -3.19 -7.17
C GLU A 47 8.51 -2.60 -7.94
N GLU A 48 9.28 -1.72 -7.29
CA GLU A 48 10.41 -1.02 -7.89
C GLU A 48 11.56 -1.97 -8.23
N ALA A 49 11.91 -2.88 -7.32
CA ALA A 49 12.98 -3.84 -7.56
C ALA A 49 12.62 -4.81 -8.70
N ARG A 50 11.37 -5.30 -8.76
CA ARG A 50 10.91 -6.14 -9.87
C ARG A 50 10.93 -5.40 -11.21
N LYS A 51 10.58 -4.12 -11.23
CA LYS A 51 10.67 -3.27 -12.42
C LYS A 51 12.11 -3.17 -12.94
N GLN A 52 13.09 -2.98 -12.06
CA GLN A 52 14.51 -2.97 -12.43
C GLN A 52 14.98 -4.34 -12.96
N LEU A 53 14.58 -5.43 -12.29
CA LEU A 53 14.98 -6.79 -12.61
C LEU A 53 14.18 -7.43 -13.76
N LYS A 54 13.18 -6.72 -14.30
CA LYS A 54 12.24 -7.21 -15.33
C LYS A 54 11.52 -8.51 -14.90
N ILE A 55 11.12 -8.59 -13.64
CA ILE A 55 10.38 -9.73 -13.07
C ILE A 55 8.88 -9.37 -13.01
N ASP A 56 8.03 -10.17 -13.65
CA ASP A 56 6.58 -9.97 -13.61
C ASP A 56 5.93 -10.50 -12.33
N PHE A 57 4.77 -9.93 -11.99
CA PHE A 57 3.88 -10.42 -10.93
C PHE A 57 2.93 -11.55 -11.40
N GLY A 58 3.12 -12.08 -12.61
CA GLY A 58 2.22 -13.04 -13.24
C GLY A 58 0.94 -12.40 -13.79
N THR A 59 -0.02 -13.26 -14.12
CA THR A 59 -1.38 -12.85 -14.50
C THR A 59 -2.31 -12.91 -13.29
N PRO A 60 -3.50 -12.30 -13.34
CA PRO A 60 -4.47 -12.42 -12.26
C PRO A 60 -4.85 -13.89 -11.95
N GLU A 61 -4.86 -14.76 -12.95
CA GLU A 61 -5.12 -16.20 -12.81
C GLU A 61 -3.93 -16.95 -12.23
N CYS A 62 -2.70 -16.54 -12.55
CA CYS A 62 -1.45 -17.19 -12.15
C CYS A 62 -0.48 -16.18 -11.51
N PRO A 63 -0.77 -15.66 -10.31
CA PRO A 63 0.04 -14.62 -9.67
C PRO A 63 1.39 -15.16 -9.16
N LYS A 64 2.44 -14.35 -9.28
CA LYS A 64 3.80 -14.63 -8.81
C LYS A 64 4.19 -13.67 -7.68
N CYS A 65 3.79 -13.97 -6.45
CA CYS A 65 3.96 -13.07 -5.30
C CYS A 65 5.23 -13.30 -4.46
N ARG A 66 6.16 -14.15 -4.89
CA ARG A 66 7.33 -14.53 -4.07
C ARG A 66 8.22 -13.34 -3.68
N GLY A 67 9.05 -13.54 -2.66
CA GLY A 67 10.19 -12.66 -2.37
C GLY A 67 11.23 -12.64 -3.49
N LEU A 68 12.09 -11.61 -3.49
CA LEU A 68 13.35 -11.67 -4.23
C LEU A 68 14.32 -12.61 -3.50
N THR A 69 15.05 -13.40 -4.27
CA THR A 69 16.18 -14.19 -3.76
C THR A 69 17.35 -13.28 -3.43
N VAL A 70 18.32 -13.77 -2.64
CA VAL A 70 19.54 -13.02 -2.30
C VAL A 70 20.28 -12.53 -3.57
N LYS A 71 20.40 -13.39 -4.58
CA LYS A 71 21.05 -13.05 -5.86
C LYS A 71 20.31 -11.98 -6.66
N GLU A 72 18.99 -11.96 -6.58
CA GLU A 72 18.16 -10.91 -7.20
C GLU A 72 18.30 -9.60 -6.44
N LEU A 73 18.25 -9.63 -5.09
CA LEU A 73 18.44 -8.45 -4.24
C LEU A 73 19.77 -7.75 -4.50
N GLN A 74 20.86 -8.51 -4.67
CA GLN A 74 22.19 -7.96 -4.97
C GLN A 74 22.27 -7.20 -6.30
N LYS A 75 21.33 -7.44 -7.22
CA LYS A 75 21.27 -6.76 -8.53
C LYS A 75 20.40 -5.50 -8.50
N VAL A 76 19.70 -5.25 -7.39
CA VAL A 76 18.84 -4.06 -7.26
C VAL A 76 19.73 -2.85 -7.01
N ASP A 77 19.53 -1.81 -7.81
CA ASP A 77 20.13 -0.51 -7.57
C ASP A 77 19.22 0.27 -6.60
N PHE A 78 19.60 0.23 -5.31
CA PHE A 78 18.86 0.88 -4.24
C PHE A 78 18.78 2.41 -4.39
N THR A 79 19.68 3.03 -5.16
CA THR A 79 19.67 4.48 -5.40
C THR A 79 18.58 4.92 -6.38
N LYS A 80 18.02 3.97 -7.15
CA LYS A 80 16.99 4.21 -8.16
C LYS A 80 15.59 3.76 -7.74
N ILE A 81 15.40 3.41 -6.47
CA ILE A 81 14.11 2.99 -5.96
C ILE A 81 13.26 4.23 -5.66
N ASN A 82 12.12 4.38 -6.33
CA ASN A 82 11.17 5.44 -6.01
C ASN A 82 10.37 5.07 -4.75
N MET A 83 10.45 5.92 -3.72
CA MET A 83 9.75 5.75 -2.45
C MET A 83 8.80 6.92 -2.13
N ASP A 84 8.47 7.75 -3.12
CA ASP A 84 7.66 8.97 -2.94
C ASP A 84 6.31 8.65 -2.31
N GLU A 85 5.70 7.53 -2.69
CA GLU A 85 4.44 7.06 -2.13
C GLU A 85 4.52 6.72 -0.63
N LEU A 86 5.69 6.25 -0.16
CA LEU A 86 5.94 6.00 1.25
C LEU A 86 6.16 7.31 2.00
N PHE A 87 6.96 8.22 1.43
CA PHE A 87 7.25 9.52 2.03
C PHE A 87 5.99 10.39 2.14
N GLY A 88 5.12 10.40 1.13
CA GLY A 88 3.84 11.11 1.17
C GLY A 88 2.97 10.69 2.37
N ASP A 89 2.92 9.39 2.67
CA ASP A 89 2.20 8.88 3.84
C ASP A 89 2.86 9.31 5.16
N ILE A 90 4.19 9.27 5.22
CA ILE A 90 4.95 9.65 6.42
C ILE A 90 4.74 11.15 6.70
N LEU A 91 4.87 11.99 5.68
CA LEU A 91 4.64 13.44 5.78
C LEU A 91 3.21 13.75 6.20
N THR A 92 2.22 13.09 5.59
CA THR A 92 0.81 13.25 5.96
C THR A 92 0.57 12.87 7.41
N LYS A 93 1.15 11.75 7.88
CA LYS A 93 1.04 11.33 9.28
C LYS A 93 1.72 12.30 10.23
N ALA A 94 2.90 12.81 9.87
CA ALA A 94 3.62 13.81 10.66
C ALA A 94 2.79 15.10 10.78
N GLN A 95 2.26 15.62 9.68
CA GLN A 95 1.37 16.78 9.66
C GLN A 95 0.13 16.59 10.53
N ASN A 96 -0.53 15.43 10.43
CA ASN A 96 -1.70 15.12 11.25
C ASN A 96 -1.37 15.03 12.74
N SER A 97 -0.19 14.50 13.10
CA SER A 97 0.29 14.48 14.49
C SER A 97 0.51 15.89 15.01
N MET A 98 1.21 16.74 14.25
CA MET A 98 1.45 18.14 14.63
C MET A 98 0.13 18.90 14.82
N ASN A 99 -0.84 18.72 13.92
CA ASN A 99 -2.16 19.34 14.05
C ASN A 99 -2.90 18.87 15.32
N LYS A 100 -2.79 17.60 15.66
CA LYS A 100 -3.41 17.03 16.88
C LYS A 100 -2.80 17.64 18.14
N ASP A 101 -1.49 17.82 18.18
CA ASP A 101 -0.78 18.40 19.32
C ASP A 101 -1.16 19.88 19.52
N ILE A 102 -1.29 20.63 18.42
CA ILE A 102 -1.78 22.02 18.45
C ILE A 102 -3.22 22.07 18.99
N ILE A 103 -4.11 21.21 18.48
CA ILE A 103 -5.52 21.15 18.93
C ILE A 103 -5.60 20.80 20.42
N ALA A 104 -4.76 19.88 20.91
CA ALA A 104 -4.70 19.53 22.32
C ALA A 104 -4.30 20.75 23.17
N GLY A 105 -3.26 21.49 22.78
CA GLY A 105 -2.84 22.71 23.48
C GLY A 105 -3.92 23.80 23.51
N ILE A 106 -4.68 23.98 22.42
CA ILE A 106 -5.82 24.91 22.37
C ILE A 106 -6.92 24.46 23.34
N LYS A 107 -7.27 23.16 23.35
CA LYS A 107 -8.27 22.61 24.28
C LYS A 107 -7.87 22.85 25.72
N ASP A 108 -6.61 22.60 26.08
CA ASP A 108 -6.10 22.80 27.44
C ASP A 108 -6.13 24.27 27.87
N LYS A 109 -5.85 25.19 26.94
CA LYS A 109 -5.92 26.63 27.23
C LYS A 109 -7.38 27.10 27.38
N VAL A 110 -8.29 26.65 26.52
CA VAL A 110 -9.73 26.95 26.62
C VAL A 110 -10.31 26.41 27.93
N HIS A 111 -9.96 25.18 28.31
CA HIS A 111 -10.40 24.58 29.57
C HIS A 111 -9.95 25.39 30.79
N ARG A 112 -8.68 25.81 30.83
CA ARG A 112 -8.15 26.67 31.89
C ARG A 112 -8.86 28.04 31.96
N MET A 113 -9.20 28.63 30.82
CA MET A 113 -9.95 29.89 30.76
C MET A 113 -11.41 29.76 31.20
N GLN A 114 -12.02 28.58 31.05
CA GLN A 114 -13.36 28.31 31.56
C GLN A 114 -13.35 28.12 33.08
N GLN A 115 -12.31 27.49 33.62
CA GLN A 115 -12.15 27.28 35.07
C GLN A 115 -11.80 28.56 35.83
N SER A 116 -11.10 29.51 35.20
CA SER A 116 -10.76 30.80 35.82
C SER A 116 -11.90 31.84 35.80
N ARG A 117 -13.10 31.47 35.30
CA ARG A 117 -14.30 32.33 35.27
C ARG A 117 -15.28 32.05 36.43
N HIS A 118 -14.90 31.19 37.37
CA HIS A 118 -15.54 31.00 38.68
C HIS A 118 -14.57 31.42 39.78
#